data_AF-A0A6N2M1N3-F1
#
_entry.id   AF-A0A6N2M1N3-F1
#
_cell.length_a   1.000
_cell.length_b   1.000
_cell.length_c   1.000
_cell.angle_alpha   90.00
_cell.angle_beta   90.00
_cell.angle_gamma   90.00
#
_symmetry.space_group_name_H-M   'P 1'
#
loop_
_entity.id
_entity.type
_entity.pdbx_description
1 polymer ?
#
loop_
_entity_poly.entity_id
_entity_poly.type
_entity_poly.pdbx_seq_one_letter_code
_entity_poly.pdbx_strand_id
1 'polypeptide(L)'
;MALKLNPFVSQSQKLPAFALPPMASFRSPKVCMAYTLNSSTKEVESVKKPFMPPREVHVQVTHSMPPQKIEIFKSMEGWAEENILVHLKPVEKCWQPQDFLPDPASDGFEEQVRELRERAKELPDDYFVVLVGDMITEEALPTYQTMLNTLDGVRDETGASLSPWAVWTRAWTAEENRHGDLLNKYLYLSGRVDMRQIEKTIQYLIGSGMDPRTENSPYLGFIYTSFQERATFISHGNTARHARSMET
;
A
#
# COMPACT_ATOMS: atom_id res chain seq x y z
N MET A 1 16.03 -54.62 41.09
CA MET A 1 17.07 -55.13 40.16
C MET A 1 17.80 -53.94 39.58
N ALA A 2 19.03 -53.70 40.04
CA ALA A 2 19.91 -52.66 39.51
C ALA A 2 20.81 -53.29 38.46
N LEU A 3 20.89 -52.71 37.27
CA LEU A 3 21.81 -53.15 36.23
C LEU A 3 22.85 -52.05 35.95
N LYS A 4 24.09 -52.50 36.14
CA LYS A 4 25.37 -51.83 36.03
C LYS A 4 25.62 -51.26 34.63
N LEU A 5 26.19 -50.06 34.60
CA LEU A 5 26.98 -49.53 33.49
C LEU A 5 28.38 -50.17 33.51
N ASN A 6 28.94 -50.41 32.31
CA ASN A 6 30.39 -50.48 32.11
C ASN A 6 30.77 -49.92 30.74
N PRO A 7 32.00 -49.40 30.59
CA PRO A 7 32.34 -48.34 29.64
C PRO A 7 32.98 -48.88 28.35
N PHE A 8 32.78 -48.16 27.25
CA PHE A 8 33.62 -48.30 26.05
C PHE A 8 34.52 -47.07 25.92
N VAL A 9 35.81 -47.35 25.72
CA VAL A 9 36.90 -46.38 25.59
C VAL A 9 37.39 -46.35 24.15
N SER A 10 37.67 -45.12 23.69
CA SER A 10 38.61 -44.69 22.64
C SER A 10 38.20 -44.83 21.17
N GLN A 11 38.12 -43.70 20.46
CA GLN A 11 39.28 -43.15 19.72
C GLN A 11 39.06 -41.68 19.35
N SER A 12 39.99 -40.82 19.75
CA SER A 12 40.07 -39.41 19.35
C SER A 12 40.67 -39.33 17.95
N GLN A 13 39.86 -38.95 16.95
CA GLN A 13 40.37 -38.47 15.68
C GLN A 13 40.43 -36.94 15.72
N LYS A 14 41.66 -36.41 15.75
CA LYS A 14 41.93 -34.99 15.53
C LYS A 14 41.61 -34.66 14.07
N LEU A 15 40.54 -33.89 13.84
CA LEU A 15 40.31 -33.22 12.57
C LEU A 15 41.16 -31.93 12.51
N PRO A 16 41.75 -31.59 11.35
CA PRO A 16 42.60 -30.42 11.21
C PRO A 16 41.77 -29.13 11.32
N ALA A 17 42.25 -28.20 12.14
CA ALA A 17 41.70 -26.85 12.23
C ALA A 17 41.97 -26.09 10.93
N PHE A 18 40.91 -25.80 10.17
CA PHE A 18 40.97 -24.81 9.10
C PHE A 18 40.78 -23.42 9.70
N ALA A 19 41.82 -22.59 9.58
CA ALA A 19 41.76 -21.18 9.95
C ALA A 19 40.76 -20.44 9.04
N LEU A 20 39.83 -19.72 9.66
CA LEU A 20 38.93 -18.80 8.96
C LEU A 20 39.73 -17.57 8.48
N PRO A 21 39.58 -17.12 7.22
CA PRO A 21 40.14 -15.85 6.77
C PRO A 21 39.42 -14.67 7.43
N PRO A 22 40.05 -13.48 7.52
CA PRO A 22 39.50 -12.33 8.23
C PRO A 22 38.21 -11.84 7.55
N MET A 23 37.19 -11.54 8.36
CA MET A 23 35.94 -10.92 7.91
C MET A 23 36.20 -9.58 7.22
N ALA A 24 35.95 -9.51 5.92
CA ALA A 24 35.71 -8.25 5.24
C ALA A 24 34.32 -7.74 5.66
N SER A 25 34.26 -6.51 6.14
CA SER A 25 33.01 -5.79 6.41
C SER A 25 32.24 -5.60 5.10
N PHE A 26 31.26 -6.47 4.85
CA PHE A 26 30.33 -6.30 3.75
C PHE A 26 29.17 -5.41 4.23
N ARG A 27 29.17 -4.17 3.75
CA ARG A 27 27.98 -3.31 3.77
C ARG A 27 26.83 -4.07 3.10
N SER A 28 25.66 -4.11 3.75
CA SER A 28 24.43 -4.67 3.19
C SER A 28 24.12 -4.05 1.83
N PRO A 29 23.75 -4.85 0.81
CA PRO A 29 23.39 -4.30 -0.49
C PRO A 29 22.07 -3.56 -0.36
N LYS A 30 22.07 -2.25 -0.65
CA LYS A 30 20.85 -1.48 -0.89
C LYS A 30 20.15 -2.11 -2.09
N VAL A 31 19.00 -2.73 -1.85
CA VAL A 31 18.13 -3.21 -2.93
C VAL A 31 17.47 -2.00 -3.57
N CYS A 32 17.95 -1.62 -4.75
CA CYS A 32 17.26 -0.68 -5.63
C CYS A 32 16.47 -1.51 -6.66
N MET A 33 15.17 -1.30 -6.76
CA MET A 33 14.42 -1.69 -7.96
C MET A 33 14.90 -0.82 -9.12
N ALA A 34 15.75 -1.38 -9.97
CA ALA A 34 16.16 -0.75 -11.21
C ALA A 34 15.17 -1.15 -12.32
N TYR A 35 14.50 -0.15 -12.88
CA TYR A 35 13.73 -0.30 -14.11
C TYR A 35 14.71 -0.54 -15.27
N THR A 36 14.64 -1.71 -15.92
CA THR A 36 15.49 -2.06 -17.06
C THR A 36 15.03 -1.33 -18.32
N LEU A 37 15.64 -0.18 -18.59
CA LEU A 37 15.61 0.45 -19.91
C LEU A 37 16.81 -0.03 -20.73
N ASN A 38 16.54 -0.59 -21.90
CA ASN A 38 17.55 -0.95 -22.89
C ASN A 38 18.52 0.22 -23.14
N SER A 39 19.80 -0.02 -22.90
CA SER A 39 20.88 0.93 -23.18
C SER A 39 21.26 0.88 -24.65
N SER A 40 20.81 1.88 -25.42
CA SER A 40 21.48 2.27 -26.66
C SER A 40 22.27 3.55 -26.39
N THR A 41 23.59 3.46 -26.48
CA THR A 41 24.54 4.56 -26.28
C THR A 41 24.41 5.62 -27.38
N LYS A 42 23.88 6.80 -27.02
CA LYS A 42 24.20 8.08 -27.68
C LYS A 42 24.26 9.17 -26.63
N GLU A 43 25.41 9.83 -26.54
CA GLU A 43 25.59 11.07 -25.80
C GLU A 43 24.59 12.13 -26.31
N VAL A 44 23.80 12.71 -25.40
CA VAL A 44 22.94 13.85 -25.71
C VAL A 44 22.94 14.79 -24.50
N GLU A 45 23.22 16.06 -24.78
CA GLU A 45 23.16 17.22 -23.89
C GLU A 45 21.93 17.23 -22.97
N SER A 46 22.08 17.86 -21.80
CA SER A 46 21.07 18.00 -20.76
C SER A 46 19.91 18.90 -21.18
N VAL A 47 19.10 18.44 -22.13
CA VAL A 47 17.75 18.96 -22.33
C VAL A 47 16.88 18.25 -21.29
N LYS A 48 16.31 19.02 -20.36
CA LYS A 48 15.32 18.52 -19.38
C LYS A 48 14.16 17.90 -20.16
N LYS A 49 14.18 16.58 -20.38
CA LYS A 49 13.07 15.87 -21.00
C LYS A 49 11.83 16.08 -20.12
N PRO A 50 10.68 16.47 -20.69
CA PRO A 50 9.42 16.51 -19.96
C PRO A 50 9.15 15.14 -19.31
N PHE A 51 8.52 15.13 -18.14
CA PHE A 51 8.06 13.88 -17.53
C PHE A 51 7.19 13.12 -18.55
N MET A 52 7.59 11.88 -18.86
CA MET A 52 6.83 10.98 -19.72
C MET A 52 6.50 9.74 -18.88
N PRO A 53 5.29 9.67 -18.29
CA PRO A 53 4.87 8.47 -17.59
C PRO A 53 4.83 7.28 -18.57
N PRO A 54 5.00 6.04 -18.09
CA PRO A 54 4.65 4.86 -18.86
C PRO A 54 3.25 5.05 -19.42
N ARG A 55 3.12 5.09 -20.75
CA ARG A 55 1.83 5.32 -21.41
C ARG A 55 1.08 4.01 -21.51
N GLU A 56 -0.21 4.06 -21.16
CA GLU A 56 -1.22 3.07 -21.54
C GLU A 56 -1.05 2.71 -23.03
N VAL A 57 -0.88 1.43 -23.34
CA VAL A 57 -0.63 0.93 -24.70
C VAL A 57 -1.93 0.61 -25.46
N HIS A 58 -3.07 0.85 -24.82
CA HIS A 58 -4.39 0.47 -25.30
C HIS A 58 -5.16 1.65 -25.89
N VAL A 59 -6.09 1.36 -26.79
CA VAL A 59 -7.03 2.36 -27.30
C VAL A 59 -8.01 2.72 -26.18
N GLN A 60 -8.09 4.01 -25.86
CA GLN A 60 -8.98 4.50 -24.81
C GLN A 60 -10.44 4.41 -25.27
N VAL A 61 -11.24 3.61 -24.57
CA VAL A 61 -12.69 3.50 -24.76
C VAL A 61 -13.37 4.22 -23.61
N THR A 62 -14.30 5.11 -23.92
CA THR A 62 -15.05 5.89 -22.93
C THR A 62 -16.54 5.75 -23.18
N HIS A 63 -17.33 5.87 -22.11
CA HIS A 63 -18.79 5.86 -22.14
C HIS A 63 -19.38 4.64 -22.87
N SER A 64 -18.89 3.43 -22.56
CA SER A 64 -19.38 2.20 -23.21
C SER A 64 -20.77 1.77 -22.73
N MET A 65 -21.23 2.30 -21.59
CA MET A 65 -22.59 2.08 -21.11
C MET A 65 -23.60 2.90 -21.92
N PRO A 66 -24.70 2.29 -22.43
CA PRO A 66 -25.76 3.04 -23.11
C PRO A 66 -26.34 4.16 -22.22
N PRO A 67 -26.52 5.40 -22.73
CA PRO A 67 -26.96 6.54 -21.91
C PRO A 67 -28.30 6.32 -21.18
N GLN A 68 -29.20 5.52 -21.74
CA GLN A 68 -30.50 5.21 -21.13
C GLN A 68 -30.34 4.47 -19.78
N LYS A 69 -29.22 3.79 -19.55
CA LYS A 69 -28.94 3.10 -18.28
C LYS A 69 -28.55 4.03 -17.15
N ILE A 70 -28.25 5.31 -17.41
CA ILE A 70 -28.04 6.31 -16.36
C ILE A 70 -29.28 6.42 -15.45
N GLU A 71 -30.48 6.32 -16.04
CA GLU A 71 -31.75 6.38 -15.29
C GLU A 71 -31.91 5.24 -14.28
N ILE A 72 -31.20 4.11 -14.47
CA ILE A 72 -31.19 3.02 -13.48
C ILE A 72 -30.56 3.51 -12.18
N PHE A 73 -29.37 4.11 -12.24
CA PHE A 73 -28.65 4.60 -11.05
C PHE A 73 -29.38 5.75 -10.35
N LYS A 74 -30.03 6.63 -11.12
CA LYS A 74 -30.92 7.66 -10.55
C LYS A 74 -32.11 7.04 -9.80
N SER A 75 -32.77 6.06 -10.40
CA SER A 75 -33.91 5.38 -9.76
C SER A 75 -33.52 4.58 -8.50
N MET A 76 -32.23 4.24 -8.36
CA MET A 76 -31.69 3.47 -7.24
C MET A 76 -31.15 4.34 -6.09
N GLU A 77 -31.25 5.67 -6.14
CA GLU A 77 -30.69 6.53 -5.09
C GLU A 77 -31.26 6.23 -3.70
N GLY A 78 -32.59 6.11 -3.56
CA GLY A 78 -33.21 5.74 -2.28
C GLY A 78 -32.75 4.35 -1.78
N TRP A 79 -32.58 3.40 -2.70
CA TRP A 79 -32.00 2.09 -2.35
C TRP A 79 -30.54 2.22 -1.86
N ALA A 80 -29.72 3.04 -2.52
CA ALA A 80 -28.32 3.23 -2.15
C ALA A 80 -28.18 3.92 -0.78
N GLU A 81 -29.06 4.87 -0.47
CA GLU A 81 -29.14 5.48 0.85
C GLU A 81 -29.41 4.45 1.95
N GLU A 82 -30.39 3.57 1.73
CA GLU A 82 -30.82 2.58 2.73
C GLU A 82 -29.90 1.35 2.82
N ASN A 83 -29.16 1.01 1.75
CA ASN A 83 -28.44 -0.27 1.64
C ASN A 83 -26.94 -0.14 1.43
N ILE A 84 -26.43 1.00 0.94
CA ILE A 84 -24.99 1.21 0.70
C ILE A 84 -24.42 2.15 1.76
N LEU A 85 -25.04 3.31 1.98
CA LEU A 85 -24.52 4.31 2.93
C LEU A 85 -24.45 3.80 4.37
N VAL A 86 -25.28 2.81 4.72
CA VAL A 86 -25.28 2.15 6.04
C VAL A 86 -23.96 1.44 6.36
N HIS A 87 -23.12 1.16 5.36
CA HIS A 87 -21.81 0.55 5.56
C HIS A 87 -20.72 1.56 5.94
N LEU A 88 -20.96 2.86 5.73
CA LEU A 88 -20.05 3.91 6.18
C LEU A 88 -20.08 4.03 7.70
N LYS A 89 -18.92 4.18 8.31
CA LYS A 89 -18.85 4.43 9.74
C LYS A 89 -18.97 5.93 10.01
N PRO A 90 -19.81 6.34 10.99
CA PRO A 90 -19.81 7.73 11.44
C PRO A 90 -18.41 8.14 11.91
N VAL A 91 -17.95 9.34 11.53
CA VAL A 91 -16.60 9.85 11.82
C VAL A 91 -16.24 9.72 13.30
N GLU A 92 -17.18 10.06 14.20
CA GLU A 92 -17.01 9.96 15.66
C GLU A 92 -16.81 8.52 16.18
N LYS A 93 -17.03 7.52 15.34
CA LYS A 93 -16.81 6.09 15.64
C LYS A 93 -15.70 5.48 14.80
N CYS A 94 -15.06 6.25 13.93
CA CYS A 94 -13.92 5.82 13.15
C CYS A 94 -12.65 5.91 14.01
N TRP A 95 -11.78 4.92 13.86
CA TRP A 95 -10.40 5.06 14.30
C TRP A 95 -9.71 6.19 13.52
N GLN A 96 -8.71 6.82 14.11
CA GLN A 96 -7.85 7.81 13.46
C GLN A 96 -6.39 7.35 13.49
N PRO A 97 -5.54 7.78 12.54
CA PRO A 97 -4.13 7.37 12.52
C PRO A 97 -3.40 7.56 13.85
N GLN A 98 -3.75 8.61 14.60
CA GLN A 98 -3.14 8.91 15.90
C GLN A 98 -3.41 7.83 16.97
N ASP A 99 -4.49 7.04 16.84
CA ASP A 99 -4.81 5.95 17.77
C ASP A 99 -3.74 4.83 17.75
N PHE A 100 -2.92 4.76 16.69
CA PHE A 100 -1.94 3.71 16.46
C PHE A 100 -0.50 4.23 16.34
N LEU A 101 -0.29 5.53 16.53
CA LEU A 101 1.02 6.18 16.42
C LEU A 101 1.47 6.73 17.78
N PRO A 102 2.79 6.88 18.01
CA PRO A 102 3.29 7.61 19.16
C PRO A 102 2.62 8.98 19.30
N ASP A 103 2.21 9.33 20.53
CA ASP A 103 1.51 10.58 20.81
C ASP A 103 2.53 11.73 20.94
N PRO A 104 2.58 12.67 19.98
CA PRO A 104 3.54 13.77 20.00
C PRO A 104 3.30 14.79 21.12
N ALA A 105 2.12 14.78 21.76
CA ALA A 105 1.81 15.65 22.89
C ALA A 105 2.14 15.00 24.25
N SER A 106 2.53 13.73 24.26
CA SER A 106 2.88 13.00 25.47
C SER A 106 4.35 13.24 25.87
N ASP A 107 4.61 13.37 27.17
CA ASP A 107 5.98 13.34 27.73
C ASP A 107 6.74 12.04 27.36
N GLY A 108 6.00 10.96 27.03
CA GLY A 108 6.54 9.67 26.61
C GLY A 108 6.79 9.53 25.10
N PHE A 109 6.62 10.58 24.29
CA PHE A 109 6.72 10.49 22.84
C PHE A 109 8.04 9.86 22.35
N GLU A 110 9.18 10.33 22.87
CA GLU A 110 10.50 9.86 22.44
C GLU A 110 10.69 8.36 22.72
N GLU A 111 10.19 7.90 23.87
CA GLU A 111 10.23 6.51 24.28
C GLU A 111 9.36 5.62 23.39
N GLN A 112 8.13 6.05 23.10
CA GLN A 112 7.22 5.34 22.20
C GLN A 112 7.80 5.23 20.77
N VAL A 113 8.45 6.28 20.27
CA VAL A 113 9.17 6.26 18.99
C VAL A 113 10.34 5.29 19.04
N ARG A 114 11.11 5.27 20.14
CA ARG A 114 12.22 4.33 20.34
C ARG A 114 11.72 2.88 20.32
N GLU A 115 10.67 2.55 21.07
CA GLU A 115 10.07 1.21 21.09
C GLU A 115 9.55 0.76 19.72
N LEU A 116 8.91 1.67 18.96
CA LEU A 116 8.48 1.39 17.58
C LEU A 116 9.69 1.01 16.71
N ARG A 117 10.78 1.77 16.81
CA ARG A 117 12.00 1.53 16.01
C ARG A 117 12.72 0.25 16.41
N GLU A 118 12.74 -0.11 17.69
CA GLU A 118 13.33 -1.37 18.13
C GLU A 118 12.57 -2.58 17.54
N ARG A 119 11.24 -2.61 17.65
CA ARG A 119 10.42 -3.67 17.03
C ARG A 119 10.56 -3.70 15.51
N ALA A 120 10.64 -2.53 14.86
CA ALA A 120 10.83 -2.45 13.41
C ALA A 120 12.17 -3.04 12.92
N LYS A 121 13.18 -3.22 13.79
CA LYS A 121 14.43 -3.91 13.42
C LYS A 121 14.27 -5.42 13.28
N GLU A 122 13.27 -6.00 13.93
CA GLU A 122 13.01 -7.44 13.91
C GLU A 122 12.22 -7.87 12.66
N LEU A 123 11.60 -6.90 11.98
CA LEU A 123 10.91 -7.11 10.71
C LEU A 123 11.92 -7.16 9.53
N PRO A 124 11.85 -8.19 8.66
CA PRO A 124 12.77 -8.35 7.55
C PRO A 124 12.51 -7.32 6.44
N ASP A 125 13.53 -7.06 5.61
CA ASP A 125 13.41 -6.10 4.51
C ASP A 125 12.35 -6.53 3.48
N ASP A 126 12.16 -7.83 3.26
CA ASP A 126 11.11 -8.38 2.38
C ASP A 126 9.70 -7.95 2.82
N TYR A 127 9.47 -7.85 4.13
CA TYR A 127 8.22 -7.35 4.69
C TYR A 127 8.03 -5.86 4.38
N PHE A 128 9.09 -5.06 4.56
CA PHE A 128 9.04 -3.62 4.25
C PHE A 128 8.83 -3.34 2.76
N VAL A 129 9.37 -4.16 1.86
CA VAL A 129 9.12 -3.99 0.41
C VAL A 129 7.62 -4.10 0.10
N VAL A 130 6.93 -5.09 0.68
CA VAL A 130 5.49 -5.28 0.48
C VAL A 130 4.70 -4.15 1.15
N LEU A 131 5.01 -3.84 2.42
CA LEU A 131 4.32 -2.78 3.16
C LEU A 131 4.47 -1.40 2.51
N VAL A 132 5.63 -1.12 1.92
CA VAL A 132 5.86 0.10 1.13
C VAL A 132 5.02 0.09 -0.14
N GLY A 133 4.89 -1.05 -0.83
CA GLY A 133 4.01 -1.19 -1.99
C GLY A 133 2.54 -0.94 -1.65
N ASP A 134 2.07 -1.53 -0.54
CA ASP A 134 0.73 -1.28 -0.01
C ASP A 134 0.52 0.21 0.28
N MET A 135 1.44 0.84 1.04
CA MET A 135 1.36 2.27 1.39
C MET A 135 1.37 3.19 0.16
N ILE A 136 2.24 2.95 -0.83
CA ILE A 136 2.29 3.75 -2.06
C ILE A 136 0.95 3.68 -2.81
N THR A 137 0.32 2.50 -2.78
CA THR A 137 -0.99 2.29 -3.41
C THR A 137 -2.06 3.08 -2.66
N GLU A 138 -2.07 3.08 -1.32
CA GLU A 138 -3.01 3.90 -0.53
C GLU A 138 -2.85 5.40 -0.78
N GLU A 139 -1.60 5.89 -0.91
CA GLU A 139 -1.30 7.31 -1.14
C GLU A 139 -1.73 7.82 -2.52
N ALA A 140 -2.01 6.93 -3.48
CA ALA A 140 -2.52 7.30 -4.80
C ALA A 140 -4.03 7.58 -4.84
N LEU A 141 -4.67 7.72 -3.66
CA LEU A 141 -6.10 7.99 -3.46
C LEU A 141 -6.75 9.03 -4.39
N PRO A 142 -6.11 10.17 -4.74
CA PRO A 142 -6.70 11.11 -5.70
C PRO A 142 -7.07 10.47 -7.05
N THR A 143 -6.30 9.46 -7.49
CA THR A 143 -6.56 8.69 -8.72
C THR A 143 -7.85 7.88 -8.58
N TYR A 144 -8.08 7.25 -7.42
CA TYR A 144 -9.22 6.37 -7.19
C TYR A 144 -10.53 7.15 -7.06
N GLN A 145 -10.50 8.29 -6.34
CA GLN A 145 -11.66 9.19 -6.29
C GLN A 145 -11.98 9.74 -7.68
N THR A 146 -10.96 10.12 -8.46
CA THR A 146 -11.13 10.55 -9.86
C THR A 146 -11.79 9.46 -10.68
N MET A 147 -11.32 8.21 -10.57
CA MET A 147 -11.89 7.05 -11.25
C MET A 147 -13.38 6.87 -10.93
N LEU A 148 -13.79 6.91 -9.66
CA LEU A 148 -15.20 6.85 -9.26
C LEU A 148 -16.01 8.01 -9.87
N ASN A 149 -15.43 9.21 -9.87
CA ASN A 149 -16.04 10.40 -10.49
C ASN A 149 -16.01 10.40 -12.03
N THR A 150 -15.42 9.40 -12.68
CA THR A 150 -15.58 9.18 -14.13
C THR A 150 -16.80 8.33 -14.47
N LEU A 151 -17.42 7.65 -13.49
CA LEU A 151 -18.49 6.68 -13.73
C LEU A 151 -19.84 7.38 -13.99
N ASP A 152 -20.44 7.05 -15.13
CA ASP A 152 -21.68 7.64 -15.62
C ASP A 152 -22.87 7.34 -14.70
N GLY A 153 -23.59 8.38 -14.27
CA GLY A 153 -24.78 8.24 -13.42
C GLY A 153 -24.51 8.12 -11.92
N VAL A 154 -23.25 8.01 -11.48
CA VAL A 154 -22.87 7.96 -10.06
C VAL A 154 -21.82 8.99 -9.65
N ARG A 155 -21.15 9.64 -10.61
CA ARG A 155 -20.15 10.69 -10.33
C ARG A 155 -20.71 11.89 -9.57
N ASP A 156 -19.84 12.57 -8.83
CA ASP A 156 -20.14 13.85 -8.20
C ASP A 156 -20.01 15.01 -9.20
N GLU A 157 -21.14 15.61 -9.57
CA GLU A 157 -21.18 16.70 -10.55
C GLU A 157 -20.67 18.06 -10.02
N THR A 158 -20.62 18.24 -8.69
CA THR A 158 -20.32 19.56 -8.09
C THR A 158 -19.18 19.53 -7.09
N GLY A 159 -18.70 18.34 -6.73
CA GLY A 159 -17.81 18.12 -5.58
C GLY A 159 -18.53 18.17 -4.22
N ALA A 160 -19.84 18.40 -4.23
CA ALA A 160 -20.70 18.45 -3.05
C ALA A 160 -22.13 17.98 -3.36
N SER A 161 -22.33 17.17 -4.40
CA SER A 161 -23.66 16.65 -4.74
C SER A 161 -24.25 15.87 -3.57
N LEU A 162 -25.55 16.05 -3.35
CA LEU A 162 -26.29 15.33 -2.30
C LEU A 162 -26.78 13.95 -2.75
N SER A 163 -26.50 13.53 -3.99
CA SER A 163 -26.86 12.17 -4.40
C SER A 163 -26.14 11.16 -3.50
N PRO A 164 -26.81 10.06 -3.08
CA PRO A 164 -26.20 9.02 -2.26
C PRO A 164 -24.90 8.46 -2.86
N TRP A 165 -24.79 8.39 -4.18
CA TRP A 165 -23.58 7.97 -4.88
C TRP A 165 -22.39 8.92 -4.68
N ALA A 166 -22.64 10.23 -4.72
CA ALA A 166 -21.61 11.23 -4.47
C ALA A 166 -21.24 11.30 -2.97
N VAL A 167 -22.24 11.17 -2.08
CA VAL A 167 -22.02 11.06 -0.63
C VAL A 167 -21.14 9.85 -0.31
N TRP A 168 -21.44 8.69 -0.89
CA TRP A 168 -20.61 7.49 -0.76
C TRP A 168 -19.18 7.74 -1.24
N THR A 169 -19.00 8.29 -2.44
CA THR A 169 -17.68 8.54 -3.02
C THR A 169 -16.83 9.42 -2.10
N ARG A 170 -17.39 10.52 -1.58
CA ARG A 170 -16.66 11.41 -0.67
C ARG A 170 -16.37 10.76 0.68
N ALA A 171 -17.34 10.05 1.25
CA ALA A 171 -17.18 9.40 2.54
C ALA A 171 -16.19 8.23 2.50
N TRP A 172 -16.26 7.39 1.46
CA TRP A 172 -15.28 6.34 1.19
C TRP A 172 -13.88 6.94 1.03
N THR A 173 -13.71 8.00 0.24
CA THR A 173 -12.40 8.68 0.12
C THR A 173 -11.91 9.21 1.47
N ALA A 174 -12.80 9.76 2.31
CA ALA A 174 -12.42 10.21 3.65
C ALA A 174 -12.00 9.05 4.56
N GLU A 175 -12.65 7.88 4.46
CA GLU A 175 -12.24 6.67 5.16
C GLU A 175 -10.87 6.17 4.67
N GLU A 176 -10.65 6.08 3.36
CA GLU A 176 -9.41 5.61 2.72
C GLU A 176 -8.20 6.51 3.02
N ASN A 177 -8.39 7.83 3.11
CA ASN A 177 -7.30 8.77 3.38
C ASN A 177 -6.50 8.39 4.64
N ARG A 178 -7.18 7.84 5.66
CA ARG A 178 -6.55 7.43 6.91
C ARG A 178 -5.60 6.25 6.75
N HIS A 179 -5.78 5.40 5.73
CA HIS A 179 -4.92 4.25 5.47
C HIS A 179 -3.51 4.70 5.07
N GLY A 180 -3.41 5.55 4.05
CA GLY A 180 -2.14 6.16 3.63
C GLY A 180 -1.50 6.96 4.75
N ASP A 181 -2.28 7.78 5.45
CA ASP A 181 -1.80 8.60 6.57
C ASP A 181 -1.14 7.81 7.70
N LEU A 182 -1.72 6.66 8.07
CA LEU A 182 -1.20 5.79 9.11
C LEU A 182 0.08 5.07 8.64
N LEU A 183 0.03 4.44 7.47
CA LEU A 183 1.16 3.69 6.94
C LEU A 183 2.37 4.59 6.64
N ASN A 184 2.14 5.79 6.11
CA ASN A 184 3.18 6.77 5.85
C ASN A 184 3.95 7.13 7.13
N LYS A 185 3.22 7.55 8.18
CA LYS A 185 3.83 7.95 9.45
C LYS A 185 4.52 6.76 10.13
N TYR A 186 3.95 5.56 10.06
CA TYR A 186 4.60 4.35 10.54
C TYR A 186 5.94 4.09 9.84
N LEU A 187 5.95 4.09 8.49
CA LEU A 187 7.16 3.87 7.70
C LEU A 187 8.21 4.96 7.94
N TYR A 188 7.80 6.22 8.03
CA TYR A 188 8.65 7.35 8.38
C TYR A 188 9.33 7.14 9.74
N LEU A 189 8.55 6.84 10.78
CA LEU A 189 9.07 6.67 12.14
C LEU A 189 9.96 5.42 12.27
N SER A 190 9.66 4.36 11.52
CA SER A 190 10.41 3.09 11.55
C SER A 190 11.91 3.28 11.29
N GLY A 191 12.27 4.23 10.41
CA GLY A 191 13.64 4.43 9.95
C GLY A 191 14.20 3.26 9.13
N ARG A 192 13.35 2.36 8.63
CA ARG A 192 13.74 1.15 7.89
C ARG A 192 13.76 1.34 6.37
N VAL A 193 13.19 2.43 5.87
CA VAL A 193 12.97 2.66 4.43
C VAL A 193 13.46 4.04 3.99
N ASP A 194 13.70 4.21 2.68
CA ASP A 194 14.08 5.50 2.08
C ASP A 194 12.82 6.29 1.68
N MET A 195 12.33 7.13 2.61
CA MET A 195 11.13 7.93 2.39
C MET A 195 11.23 8.83 1.16
N ARG A 196 12.42 9.36 0.84
CA ARG A 196 12.60 10.22 -0.34
C ARG A 196 12.33 9.47 -1.64
N GLN A 197 12.70 8.19 -1.70
CA GLN A 197 12.42 7.36 -2.87
C GLN A 197 10.95 6.93 -2.93
N ILE A 198 10.32 6.69 -1.78
CA ILE A 198 8.88 6.41 -1.68
C ILE A 198 8.06 7.61 -2.16
N GLU A 199 8.33 8.81 -1.63
CA GLU A 199 7.66 10.06 -2.00
C GLU A 199 7.76 10.35 -3.51
N LYS A 200 8.95 10.17 -4.10
CA LYS A 200 9.13 10.27 -5.56
C LYS A 200 8.28 9.25 -6.32
N THR A 201 8.14 8.04 -5.78
CA THR A 201 7.37 6.97 -6.42
C THR A 201 5.88 7.30 -6.37
N ILE A 202 5.36 7.80 -5.24
CA ILE A 202 4.00 8.31 -5.11
C ILE A 202 3.75 9.44 -6.12
N GLN A 203 4.67 10.40 -6.20
CA GLN A 203 4.57 11.50 -7.16
C GLN A 203 4.51 11.00 -8.61
N TYR A 204 5.32 9.99 -8.96
CA TYR A 204 5.27 9.37 -10.28
C TYR A 204 3.97 8.62 -10.52
N LEU A 205 3.47 7.87 -9.54
CA LEU A 205 2.24 7.08 -9.65
C LEU A 205 1.03 7.98 -9.88
N ILE A 206 0.85 9.01 -9.04
CA ILE A 206 -0.24 9.98 -9.18
C ILE A 206 -0.13 10.72 -10.51
N GLY A 207 1.09 11.16 -10.90
CA GLY A 207 1.31 11.82 -12.17
C GLY A 207 1.10 10.93 -13.41
N SER A 208 1.17 9.60 -13.24
CA SER A 208 0.88 8.63 -14.29
C SER A 208 -0.62 8.32 -14.38
N GLY A 209 -1.33 8.35 -13.25
CA GLY A 209 -2.70 7.89 -13.16
C GLY A 209 -2.83 6.38 -13.39
N MET A 210 -4.05 5.95 -13.72
CA MET A 210 -4.38 4.56 -14.01
C MET A 210 -5.57 4.51 -14.98
N ASP A 211 -5.53 3.66 -16.01
CA ASP A 211 -6.73 3.24 -16.76
C ASP A 211 -7.21 1.86 -16.26
N PRO A 212 -8.25 1.79 -15.41
CA PRO A 212 -8.82 0.52 -14.95
C PRO A 212 -9.63 -0.18 -16.05
N ARG A 213 -9.79 0.44 -17.23
CA ARG A 213 -10.61 -0.04 -18.35
C ARG A 213 -12.06 -0.27 -17.95
N THR A 214 -12.57 0.64 -17.11
CA THR A 214 -13.97 0.66 -16.68
C THR A 214 -14.85 1.48 -17.62
N GLU A 215 -14.24 2.21 -18.56
CA GLU A 215 -14.93 2.83 -19.71
C GLU A 215 -16.11 3.74 -19.29
N ASN A 216 -15.97 4.42 -18.15
CA ASN A 216 -17.01 5.25 -17.52
C ASN A 216 -18.27 4.46 -17.09
N SER A 217 -18.29 3.13 -17.19
CA SER A 217 -19.45 2.31 -16.86
C SER A 217 -19.46 1.94 -15.37
N PRO A 218 -20.48 2.32 -14.58
CA PRO A 218 -20.55 1.89 -13.18
C PRO A 218 -20.67 0.37 -13.02
N TYR A 219 -21.17 -0.35 -14.02
CA TYR A 219 -21.17 -1.81 -14.00
C TYR A 219 -19.75 -2.36 -13.95
N LEU A 220 -18.87 -1.88 -14.83
CA LEU A 220 -17.46 -2.27 -14.84
C LEU A 220 -16.72 -1.71 -13.62
N GLY A 221 -17.00 -0.45 -13.27
CA GLY A 221 -16.45 0.23 -12.11
C GLY A 221 -16.70 -0.53 -10.80
N PHE A 222 -17.95 -0.88 -10.50
CA PHE A 222 -18.28 -1.57 -9.25
C PHE A 222 -17.83 -3.04 -9.21
N ILE A 223 -17.72 -3.72 -10.36
CA ILE A 223 -17.07 -5.03 -10.43
C ILE A 223 -15.58 -4.90 -10.11
N TYR A 224 -14.92 -3.91 -10.72
CA TYR A 224 -13.51 -3.62 -10.49
C TYR A 224 -13.25 -3.29 -9.01
N THR A 225 -14.00 -2.37 -8.41
CA THR A 225 -13.80 -1.99 -7.00
C THR A 225 -14.08 -3.15 -6.05
N SER A 226 -15.13 -3.94 -6.29
CA SER A 226 -15.43 -5.12 -5.47
C SER A 226 -14.28 -6.14 -5.45
N PHE A 227 -13.57 -6.29 -6.58
CA PHE A 227 -12.39 -7.14 -6.65
C PHE A 227 -11.21 -6.51 -5.89
N GLN A 228 -10.92 -5.23 -6.13
CA GLN A 228 -9.78 -4.54 -5.53
C GLN A 228 -9.89 -4.46 -4.01
N GLU A 229 -11.06 -4.11 -3.47
CA GLU A 229 -11.29 -4.04 -2.02
C GLU A 229 -11.05 -5.38 -1.33
N ARG A 230 -11.39 -6.49 -2.01
CA ARG A 230 -11.08 -7.82 -1.50
C ARG A 230 -9.59 -8.15 -1.59
N ALA A 231 -8.92 -7.70 -2.65
CA ALA A 231 -7.48 -7.90 -2.81
C ALA A 231 -6.69 -7.15 -1.73
N THR A 232 -7.01 -5.89 -1.46
CA THR A 232 -6.40 -5.07 -0.40
C THR A 232 -6.70 -5.65 0.98
N PHE A 233 -7.94 -6.07 1.25
CA PHE A 233 -8.29 -6.78 2.50
C PHE A 233 -7.41 -8.01 2.74
N ILE A 234 -7.15 -8.81 1.70
CA ILE A 234 -6.26 -9.98 1.80
C ILE A 234 -4.81 -9.55 2.00
N SER A 235 -4.31 -8.54 1.27
CA SER A 235 -2.95 -8.02 1.41
C SER A 235 -2.69 -7.54 2.84
N HIS A 236 -3.52 -6.61 3.33
CA HIS A 236 -3.46 -6.05 4.68
C HIS A 236 -3.63 -7.12 5.77
N GLY A 237 -4.54 -8.08 5.56
CA GLY A 237 -4.72 -9.20 6.48
C GLY A 237 -3.51 -10.15 6.54
N ASN A 238 -2.77 -10.31 5.43
CA ASN A 238 -1.55 -11.10 5.39
C ASN A 238 -0.39 -10.35 6.07
N THR A 239 -0.17 -9.09 5.73
CA THR A 239 0.89 -8.27 6.34
C THR A 239 0.67 -8.13 7.86
N ALA A 240 -0.56 -7.92 8.32
CA ALA A 240 -0.88 -7.91 9.75
C ALA A 240 -0.54 -9.22 10.48
N ARG A 241 -0.78 -10.38 9.85
CA ARG A 241 -0.41 -11.69 10.42
C ARG A 241 1.10 -11.88 10.47
N HIS A 242 1.81 -11.48 9.42
CA HIS A 242 3.26 -11.55 9.37
C HIS A 242 3.91 -10.64 10.43
N ALA A 243 3.43 -9.41 10.58
CA ALA A 243 3.89 -8.49 11.62
C ALA A 243 3.80 -9.12 13.02
N ARG A 244 2.65 -9.75 13.34
CA ARG A 244 2.45 -10.42 14.63
C ARG A 244 3.35 -11.65 14.82
N SER A 245 3.55 -12.44 13.77
CA SER A 245 4.37 -13.67 13.87
C SER A 245 5.85 -13.42 14.15
N MET A 246 6.30 -12.17 14.00
CA MET A 246 7.68 -11.74 14.19
C MET A 246 7.90 -11.05 15.55
N GLU A 247 6.84 -10.81 16.34
CA GLU A 247 6.92 -10.31 17.73
C GLU A 247 7.16 -11.45 18.76
N THR A 248 7.34 -12.70 18.32
CA THR A 248 7.61 -13.89 19.18
C THR A 248 8.94 -14.54 18.87
#